data_AF-A0A6L6D8B9-F1
#
_entry.id   AF-A0A6L6D8B9-F1
#
_cell.length_a   1.000
_cell.length_b   1.000
_cell.length_c   1.000
_cell.angle_alpha   90.00
_cell.angle_beta   90.00
_cell.angle_gamma   90.00
#
_symmetry.space_group_name_H-M   'P 1'
#
loop_
_entity.id
_entity.type
_entity.pdbx_description
1 polymer ?
#
loop_
_entity_poly.entity_id
_entity_poly.type
_entity_poly.pdbx_seq_one_letter_code
_entity_poly.pdbx_strand_id
1 'polypeptide(L)'
;MSGPRPVRSPIGTQLTCANWQIEAPYRMLQNNLDPDVAERPDDLVVYGGTGRAARSWDAYDAMLRTLQRLKPDETMLVQSGKPVGVFQTHEWAPRVLLANSNLVGDWANWDEFRRLEAAGLTMYGQMTAGSWIYIGTQGILQGTYECFAEIARRKFNGTLAGTITLTAGLGGMGGAQPLAVTMNDGVALCIDVDAWRVNRRVETRYLDEVADSLEDAVARCEKAKAEKRRLSVGVVGNAADMFPKLLQMGFAADIVTDQTSAHDPLSYLPNDLSEDAAQAMLKTNPAEYIRRSRAAMAAHCQAMVGFMDAGAEVFDYGNSLRREAQLGGYDRAFDYPGVLPAYIRPLFCEGKGPFRWVALSGDPADIAATDAAVLEEFPDDDGLHKWI
;
A
#
# COMPACT_ATOMS: atom_id res chain seq x y z
N MET A 1 -12.40 25.94 14.12
CA MET A 1 -11.42 24.95 13.64
C MET A 1 -12.12 24.10 12.60
N SER A 2 -11.45 23.87 11.48
CA SER A 2 -11.95 22.94 10.46
C SER A 2 -11.95 21.51 11.01
N GLY A 3 -12.84 20.67 10.49
CA GLY A 3 -13.07 19.31 10.98
C GLY A 3 -13.38 18.32 9.87
N PRO A 4 -13.53 17.03 10.25
CA PRO A 4 -13.79 15.94 9.32
C PRO A 4 -15.08 16.14 8.55
N ARG A 5 -15.02 15.79 7.26
CA ARG A 5 -16.14 15.85 6.33
C ARG A 5 -15.84 15.01 5.10
N PRO A 6 -16.87 14.49 4.40
CA PRO A 6 -16.68 13.86 3.11
C PRO A 6 -15.97 14.81 2.14
N VAL A 7 -14.86 14.35 1.57
CA VAL A 7 -14.11 15.07 0.54
C VAL A 7 -14.34 14.37 -0.80
N ARG A 8 -14.58 15.14 -1.85
CA ARG A 8 -14.69 14.64 -3.22
C ARG A 8 -14.00 15.61 -4.16
N SER A 9 -13.27 15.10 -5.14
CA SER A 9 -12.66 15.95 -6.17
C SER A 9 -13.75 16.54 -7.08
N PRO A 10 -13.66 17.83 -7.46
CA PRO A 10 -14.42 18.35 -8.59
C PRO A 10 -14.13 17.57 -9.87
N ILE A 11 -15.15 17.47 -10.73
CA ILE A 11 -15.12 16.77 -12.03
C ILE A 11 -15.56 17.73 -13.15
N GLY A 12 -15.42 17.31 -14.41
CA GLY A 12 -15.78 18.11 -15.58
C GLY A 12 -14.80 19.26 -15.87
N THR A 13 -15.19 20.16 -16.77
CA THR A 13 -14.29 21.18 -17.36
C THR A 13 -14.28 22.52 -16.63
N GLN A 14 -15.15 22.73 -15.63
CA GLN A 14 -15.21 23.98 -14.89
C GLN A 14 -14.02 24.09 -13.91
N LEU A 15 -13.26 25.18 -14.04
CA LEU A 15 -12.12 25.47 -13.17
C LEU A 15 -12.55 26.15 -11.87
N THR A 16 -11.93 25.73 -10.77
CA THR A 16 -12.00 26.45 -9.48
C THR A 16 -10.77 27.35 -9.30
N CYS A 17 -9.62 26.95 -9.86
CA CYS A 17 -8.36 27.67 -9.81
C CYS A 17 -8.10 28.46 -11.10
N ALA A 18 -7.03 29.26 -11.13
CA ALA A 18 -6.72 30.15 -12.25
C ALA A 18 -6.45 29.43 -13.59
N ASN A 19 -5.94 28.19 -13.56
CA ASN A 19 -5.70 27.37 -14.76
C ASN A 19 -5.63 25.87 -14.40
N TRP A 20 -5.50 25.00 -15.42
CA TRP A 20 -5.43 23.55 -15.24
C TRP A 20 -4.19 23.06 -14.48
N GLN A 21 -3.04 23.74 -14.57
CA GLN A 21 -1.83 23.35 -13.84
C GLN A 21 -1.99 23.52 -12.31
N ILE A 22 -2.85 24.43 -11.88
CA ILE A 22 -3.17 24.67 -10.46
C ILE A 22 -4.41 23.86 -10.04
N GLU A 23 -5.38 23.71 -10.94
CA GLU A 23 -6.56 22.87 -10.72
C GLU A 23 -6.19 21.40 -10.51
N ALA A 24 -5.18 20.88 -11.22
CA ALA A 24 -4.74 19.50 -11.08
C ALA A 24 -4.34 19.13 -9.63
N PRO A 25 -3.37 19.81 -8.97
CA PRO A 25 -3.07 19.53 -7.56
C PRO A 25 -4.24 19.83 -6.62
N TYR A 26 -5.12 20.79 -6.95
CA TYR A 26 -6.35 21.05 -6.18
C TYR A 26 -7.30 19.85 -6.18
N ARG A 27 -7.56 19.27 -7.36
CA ARG A 27 -8.38 18.07 -7.54
C ARG A 27 -7.71 16.84 -6.92
N MET A 28 -6.41 16.66 -7.16
CA MET A 28 -5.69 15.49 -6.67
C MET A 28 -5.52 15.46 -5.15
N LEU A 29 -5.35 16.61 -4.49
CA LEU A 29 -5.37 16.68 -3.02
C LEU A 29 -6.72 16.18 -2.47
N GLN A 30 -7.82 16.52 -3.14
CA GLN A 30 -9.17 16.07 -2.76
C GLN A 30 -9.38 14.59 -3.10
N ASN A 31 -8.93 14.11 -4.26
CA ASN A 31 -8.98 12.70 -4.66
C ASN A 31 -8.29 11.79 -3.63
N ASN A 32 -7.16 12.22 -3.09
CA ASN A 32 -6.44 11.50 -2.04
C ASN A 32 -7.26 11.29 -0.76
N LEU A 33 -8.33 12.04 -0.53
CA LEU A 33 -9.22 11.94 0.64
C LEU A 33 -10.63 11.52 0.28
N ASP A 34 -10.86 11.11 -0.98
CA ASP A 34 -12.14 10.55 -1.39
C ASP A 34 -12.42 9.25 -0.60
N PRO A 35 -13.61 9.07 0.00
CA PRO A 35 -13.99 7.85 0.72
C PRO A 35 -13.83 6.54 -0.06
N ASP A 36 -13.94 6.60 -1.40
CA ASP A 36 -13.77 5.44 -2.27
C ASP A 36 -12.28 5.13 -2.52
N VAL A 37 -11.40 6.08 -2.20
CA VAL A 37 -9.96 6.01 -2.45
C VAL A 37 -9.18 5.76 -1.15
N ALA A 38 -9.36 6.61 -0.13
CA ALA A 38 -8.60 6.60 1.10
C ALA A 38 -9.08 5.53 2.10
N GLU A 39 -8.16 5.02 2.92
CA GLU A 39 -8.49 4.05 3.97
C GLU A 39 -9.23 4.69 5.15
N ARG A 40 -8.84 5.91 5.58
CA ARG A 40 -9.45 6.60 6.73
C ARG A 40 -9.42 8.14 6.55
N PRO A 41 -10.23 8.68 5.62
CA PRO A 41 -10.15 10.09 5.19
C PRO A 41 -10.52 11.11 6.26
N ASP A 42 -11.39 10.76 7.23
CA ASP A 42 -11.76 11.68 8.33
C ASP A 42 -10.55 12.09 9.20
N ASP A 43 -9.55 11.20 9.29
CA ASP A 43 -8.26 11.44 9.96
C ASP A 43 -7.18 11.95 9.00
N LEU A 44 -7.57 12.32 7.78
CA LEU A 44 -6.70 12.69 6.64
C LEU A 44 -5.78 11.56 6.17
N VAL A 45 -5.97 10.33 6.66
CA VAL A 45 -5.13 9.17 6.37
C VAL A 45 -5.55 8.55 5.04
N VAL A 46 -4.59 8.49 4.13
CA VAL A 46 -4.77 7.93 2.78
C VAL A 46 -4.45 6.44 2.81
N TYR A 47 -3.24 6.04 3.22
CA TYR A 47 -2.81 4.63 3.33
C TYR A 47 -1.52 4.47 4.15
N GLY A 48 -1.10 3.21 4.38
CA GLY A 48 0.24 2.88 4.87
C GLY A 48 0.50 3.23 6.34
N GLY A 49 -0.42 2.89 7.23
CA GLY A 49 -0.39 3.32 8.63
C GLY A 49 -1.00 4.72 8.75
N THR A 50 -0.19 5.72 9.13
CA THR A 50 -0.62 7.11 9.35
C THR A 50 -0.27 8.05 8.19
N GLY A 51 -0.08 7.53 6.96
CA GLY A 51 0.25 8.34 5.79
C GLY A 51 -0.88 9.30 5.44
N ARG A 52 -0.68 10.62 5.59
CA ARG A 52 -1.72 11.65 5.45
C ARG A 52 -1.54 12.55 4.23
N ALA A 53 -2.66 13.10 3.75
CA ALA A 53 -2.67 14.10 2.68
C ALA A 53 -2.34 15.54 3.17
N ALA A 54 -2.70 15.83 4.41
CA ALA A 54 -2.48 17.13 5.06
C ALA A 54 -2.22 16.96 6.56
N ARG A 55 -1.49 17.91 7.18
CA ARG A 55 -1.10 17.81 8.59
C ARG A 55 -2.30 17.87 9.54
N SER A 56 -3.27 18.70 9.19
CA SER A 56 -4.51 18.92 9.93
C SER A 56 -5.58 19.47 8.98
N TRP A 57 -6.84 19.46 9.41
CA TRP A 57 -7.94 20.02 8.63
C TRP A 57 -7.77 21.51 8.35
N ASP A 58 -7.21 22.28 9.30
CA ASP A 58 -6.89 23.69 9.08
C ASP A 58 -5.82 23.87 8.00
N ALA A 59 -4.80 22.99 7.98
CA ALA A 59 -3.77 23.00 6.94
C ALA A 59 -4.34 22.60 5.56
N TYR A 60 -5.20 21.59 5.53
CA TYR A 60 -5.93 21.16 4.33
C TYR A 60 -6.72 22.32 3.71
N ASP A 61 -7.55 22.99 4.51
CA ASP A 61 -8.35 24.12 4.03
C ASP A 61 -7.49 25.30 3.58
N ALA A 62 -6.37 25.54 4.29
CA ALA A 62 -5.43 26.58 3.90
C ALA A 62 -4.75 26.27 2.55
N MET A 63 -4.47 24.99 2.25
CA MET A 63 -3.93 24.58 0.95
C MET A 63 -4.96 24.79 -0.16
N LEU A 64 -6.21 24.37 0.04
CA LEU A 64 -7.28 24.60 -0.96
C LEU A 64 -7.48 26.08 -1.25
N ARG A 65 -7.60 26.93 -0.21
CA ARG A 65 -7.71 28.38 -0.40
C ARG A 65 -6.48 29.00 -1.07
N THR A 66 -5.29 28.45 -0.80
CA THR A 66 -4.05 28.94 -1.42
C THR A 66 -3.99 28.58 -2.89
N LEU A 67 -4.35 27.35 -3.27
CA LEU A 67 -4.43 26.91 -4.66
C LEU A 67 -5.47 27.72 -5.46
N GLN A 68 -6.64 27.99 -4.89
CA GLN A 68 -7.68 28.80 -5.53
C GLN A 68 -7.22 30.22 -5.91
N ARG A 69 -6.34 30.83 -5.10
CA ARG A 69 -5.82 32.20 -5.33
C ARG A 69 -4.43 32.25 -5.98
N LEU A 70 -3.79 31.10 -6.22
CA LEU A 70 -2.42 31.02 -6.72
C LEU A 70 -2.38 31.55 -8.16
N LYS A 71 -1.40 32.39 -8.49
CA LYS A 71 -1.21 32.87 -9.86
C LYS A 71 -0.42 31.88 -10.73
N PRO A 72 -0.55 31.94 -12.07
CA PRO A 72 0.18 31.04 -12.98
C PRO A 72 1.71 31.06 -12.85
N ASP A 73 2.29 32.16 -12.36
CA ASP A 73 3.73 32.35 -12.15
C ASP A 73 4.14 32.25 -10.68
N GLU A 74 3.28 31.72 -9.80
CA GLU A 74 3.57 31.50 -8.39
C GLU A 74 3.73 30.00 -8.06
N THR A 75 4.47 29.72 -6.98
CA THR A 75 4.69 28.39 -6.43
C THR A 75 4.35 28.37 -4.94
N MET A 76 3.46 27.46 -4.53
CA MET A 76 3.15 27.18 -3.12
C MET A 76 4.18 26.21 -2.52
N LEU A 77 4.68 26.52 -1.32
CA LEU A 77 5.54 25.63 -0.54
C LEU A 77 4.73 24.89 0.53
N VAL A 78 4.83 23.57 0.54
CA VAL A 78 4.20 22.69 1.55
C VAL A 78 5.29 21.98 2.35
N GLN A 79 5.33 22.25 3.66
CA GLN A 79 6.24 21.60 4.59
C GLN A 79 5.44 20.64 5.46
N SER A 80 5.75 19.33 5.40
CA SER A 80 5.04 18.25 6.11
C SER A 80 3.53 18.49 6.17
N GLY A 81 2.89 18.57 4.99
CA GLY A 81 1.44 18.74 4.85
C GLY A 81 0.85 20.08 5.32
N LYS A 82 1.67 21.13 5.48
CA LYS A 82 1.22 22.48 5.85
C LYS A 82 1.69 23.51 4.81
N PRO A 83 0.81 24.40 4.29
CA PRO A 83 1.22 25.47 3.40
C PRO A 83 1.96 26.55 4.19
N VAL A 84 3.22 26.81 3.84
CA VAL A 84 4.11 27.70 4.61
C VAL A 84 4.50 28.98 3.88
N GLY A 85 4.33 29.03 2.56
CA GLY A 85 4.64 30.21 1.78
C GLY A 85 4.21 30.10 0.32
N VAL A 86 4.13 31.25 -0.34
CA VAL A 86 3.95 31.37 -1.79
C VAL A 86 5.00 32.35 -2.28
N PHE A 87 5.72 31.98 -3.33
CA PHE A 87 6.74 32.82 -3.95
C PHE A 87 6.47 32.91 -5.45
N GLN A 88 6.77 34.07 -6.03
CA GLN A 88 6.78 34.23 -7.47
C GLN A 88 7.98 33.48 -8.06
N THR A 89 7.72 32.69 -9.09
CA THR A 89 8.69 31.92 -9.86
C THR A 89 8.50 32.26 -11.35
N HIS A 90 7.97 31.34 -12.15
CA HIS A 90 7.63 31.53 -13.56
C HIS A 90 6.67 30.43 -14.03
N GLU A 91 5.95 30.63 -15.14
CA GLU A 91 4.91 29.72 -15.65
C GLU A 91 5.40 28.27 -15.89
N TRP A 92 6.68 28.07 -16.21
CA TRP A 92 7.27 26.73 -16.42
C TRP A 92 7.70 26.02 -15.14
N ALA A 93 7.69 26.69 -13.99
CA ALA A 93 8.06 26.09 -12.70
C ALA A 93 6.93 25.19 -12.16
N PRO A 94 7.22 24.33 -11.17
CA PRO A 94 6.16 23.64 -10.43
C PRO A 94 5.23 24.62 -9.71
N ARG A 95 3.92 24.39 -9.74
CA ARG A 95 2.93 25.16 -8.96
C ARG A 95 2.98 24.87 -7.46
N VAL A 96 3.45 23.69 -7.08
CA VAL A 96 3.58 23.26 -5.69
C VAL A 96 4.91 22.53 -5.50
N LEU A 97 5.64 22.88 -4.45
CA LEU A 97 6.83 22.15 -3.99
C LEU A 97 6.55 21.60 -2.58
N LEU A 98 6.83 20.32 -2.39
CA LEU A 98 6.52 19.61 -1.14
C LEU A 98 7.79 19.01 -0.54
N ALA A 99 7.95 19.17 0.77
CA ALA A 99 8.96 18.48 1.57
C ALA A 99 8.30 17.93 2.83
N ASN A 100 8.02 16.62 2.83
CA ASN A 100 7.30 15.94 3.90
C ASN A 100 8.22 15.00 4.68
N SER A 101 8.05 14.96 6.00
CA SER A 101 8.65 13.95 6.91
C SER A 101 10.18 13.92 6.98
N ASN A 102 10.89 14.87 6.35
CA ASN A 102 12.34 14.95 6.41
C ASN A 102 12.82 15.29 7.83
N LEU A 103 13.76 14.49 8.34
CA LEU A 103 14.47 14.70 9.60
C LEU A 103 15.97 14.58 9.34
N VAL A 104 16.77 15.27 10.15
CA VAL A 104 18.25 15.14 10.11
C VAL A 104 18.62 13.71 10.49
N GLY A 105 19.67 13.14 9.88
CA GLY A 105 20.01 11.71 9.96
C GLY A 105 19.94 11.08 11.36
N ASP A 106 20.61 11.68 12.35
CA ASP A 106 20.61 11.15 13.74
C ASP A 106 19.23 11.18 14.42
N TRP A 107 18.31 12.00 13.90
CA TRP A 107 16.94 12.18 14.36
C TRP A 107 15.91 11.49 13.47
N ALA A 108 16.32 10.82 12.40
CA ALA A 108 15.44 10.16 11.44
C ALA A 108 14.95 8.80 11.98
N ASN A 109 14.23 8.84 13.11
CA ASN A 109 13.65 7.68 13.78
C ASN A 109 12.21 7.96 14.24
N TRP A 110 11.46 6.89 14.55
CA TRP A 110 10.05 6.98 14.92
C TRP A 110 9.80 7.73 16.24
N ASP A 111 10.72 7.66 17.20
CA ASP A 111 10.53 8.32 18.50
C ASP A 111 10.54 9.85 18.35
N GLU A 112 11.53 10.37 17.63
CA GLU A 112 11.60 11.80 17.34
C GLU A 112 10.48 12.26 16.40
N PHE A 113 10.16 11.45 15.39
CA PHE A 113 9.03 11.73 14.50
C PHE A 113 7.72 11.89 15.30
N ARG A 114 7.42 10.97 16.22
CA ARG A 114 6.20 10.99 17.04
C ARG A 114 6.19 12.14 18.03
N ARG A 115 7.35 12.50 18.61
CA ARG A 115 7.47 13.70 19.45
C ARG A 115 7.10 14.97 18.67
N LEU A 116 7.60 15.11 17.44
CA LEU A 116 7.27 16.24 16.57
C LEU A 116 5.82 16.20 16.08
N GLU A 117 5.27 15.01 15.82
CA GLU A 117 3.87 14.85 15.40
C GLU A 117 2.92 15.25 16.52
N ALA A 118 3.16 14.81 17.76
CA ALA A 118 2.40 15.20 18.94
C ALA A 118 2.46 16.73 19.20
N ALA A 119 3.56 17.38 18.82
CA ALA A 119 3.70 18.83 18.86
C ALA A 119 3.05 19.57 17.66
N GLY A 120 2.46 18.85 16.69
CA GLY A 120 1.87 19.42 15.48
C GLY A 120 2.89 19.96 14.47
N LEU A 121 4.15 19.51 14.55
CA LEU A 121 5.28 20.04 13.77
C LEU A 121 5.61 19.23 12.51
N THR A 122 5.13 17.99 12.42
CA THR A 122 5.35 17.12 11.26
C THR A 122 4.09 16.35 10.86
N MET A 123 4.20 15.58 9.78
CA MET A 123 3.18 14.72 9.20
C MET A 123 3.91 13.57 8.50
N TYR A 124 3.36 12.35 8.54
CA TYR A 124 3.88 11.23 7.76
C TYR A 124 3.31 11.31 6.35
N GLY A 125 4.16 11.61 5.36
CA GLY A 125 3.74 11.79 3.97
C GLY A 125 3.60 10.50 3.19
N GLN A 126 4.13 9.38 3.71
CA GLN A 126 4.35 8.17 2.92
C GLN A 126 5.05 8.58 1.59
N MET A 127 4.69 7.99 0.47
CA MET A 127 5.11 8.33 -0.88
C MET A 127 4.04 9.21 -1.53
N THR A 128 2.87 8.64 -1.82
CA THR A 128 1.83 9.32 -2.63
C THR A 128 0.70 9.93 -1.81
N ALA A 129 0.66 9.70 -0.50
CA ALA A 129 -0.33 10.29 0.40
C ALA A 129 -0.11 11.80 0.52
N GLY A 130 1.08 12.22 0.95
CA GLY A 130 1.45 13.61 1.13
C GLY A 130 1.86 14.34 -0.15
N SER A 131 1.93 13.63 -1.29
CA SER A 131 2.26 14.20 -2.61
C SER A 131 1.09 14.21 -3.59
N TRP A 132 -0.10 13.80 -3.14
CA TRP A 132 -1.37 13.95 -3.86
C TRP A 132 -1.39 13.24 -5.22
N ILE A 133 -1.03 11.95 -5.23
CA ILE A 133 -1.09 11.14 -6.46
C ILE A 133 -1.45 9.67 -6.16
N TYR A 134 -2.25 9.47 -5.12
CA TYR A 134 -2.79 8.17 -4.77
C TYR A 134 -4.10 7.92 -5.54
N ILE A 135 -4.20 6.72 -6.12
CA ILE A 135 -5.32 6.31 -7.00
C ILE A 135 -5.97 5.04 -6.47
N GLY A 136 -5.97 4.88 -5.14
CA GLY A 136 -6.40 3.65 -4.49
C GLY A 136 -5.43 2.50 -4.72
N THR A 137 -5.94 1.29 -4.49
CA THR A 137 -5.20 0.03 -4.59
C THR A 137 -4.51 -0.17 -5.94
N GLN A 138 -5.08 0.38 -7.02
CA GLN A 138 -4.53 0.27 -8.38
C GLN A 138 -3.09 0.81 -8.46
N GLY A 139 -2.73 1.80 -7.65
CA GLY A 139 -1.44 2.45 -7.69
C GLY A 139 -0.22 1.56 -7.41
N ILE A 140 -0.41 0.38 -6.82
CA ILE A 140 0.64 -0.64 -6.65
C ILE A 140 0.36 -1.92 -7.44
N LEU A 141 -0.86 -2.07 -7.99
CA LEU A 141 -1.30 -3.32 -8.60
C LEU A 141 -0.35 -3.79 -9.71
N GLN A 142 0.08 -2.90 -10.60
CA GLN A 142 1.01 -3.26 -11.67
C GLN A 142 2.36 -3.74 -11.13
N GLY A 143 2.91 -3.06 -10.12
CA GLY A 143 4.18 -3.47 -9.50
C GLY A 143 4.08 -4.85 -8.85
N THR A 144 2.94 -5.15 -8.22
CA THR A 144 2.67 -6.47 -7.64
C THR A 144 2.43 -7.53 -8.70
N TYR A 145 1.69 -7.20 -9.75
CA TYR A 145 1.48 -8.05 -10.91
C TYR A 145 2.82 -8.43 -11.56
N GLU A 146 3.69 -7.45 -11.83
CA GLU A 146 5.00 -7.68 -12.45
C GLU A 146 5.93 -8.51 -11.56
N CYS A 147 5.88 -8.30 -10.24
CA CYS A 147 6.62 -9.13 -9.29
C CYS A 147 6.22 -10.61 -9.44
N PHE A 148 4.92 -10.91 -9.43
CA PHE A 148 4.43 -12.27 -9.56
C PHE A 148 4.60 -12.84 -10.97
N ALA A 149 4.49 -12.01 -12.00
CA ALA A 149 4.76 -12.40 -13.38
C ALA A 149 6.24 -12.80 -13.56
N GLU A 150 7.17 -12.07 -12.95
CA GLU A 150 8.59 -12.40 -12.99
C GLU A 150 8.91 -13.69 -12.23
N ILE A 151 8.29 -13.90 -11.07
CA ILE A 151 8.38 -15.18 -10.35
C ILE A 151 7.85 -16.33 -11.22
N ALA A 152 6.69 -16.13 -11.86
CA ALA A 152 6.10 -17.11 -12.76
C ALA A 152 7.05 -17.46 -13.92
N ARG A 153 7.64 -16.46 -14.57
CA ARG A 153 8.63 -16.64 -15.66
C ARG A 153 9.86 -17.43 -15.20
N ARG A 154 10.38 -17.15 -14.01
CA ARG A 154 11.61 -17.78 -13.51
C ARG A 154 11.42 -19.17 -12.94
N LYS A 155 10.27 -19.45 -12.30
CA LYS A 155 10.08 -20.66 -11.49
C LYS A 155 8.93 -21.56 -11.90
N PHE A 156 7.95 -21.03 -12.64
CA PHE A 156 6.68 -21.73 -12.90
C PHE A 156 6.29 -21.70 -14.38
N ASN A 157 7.27 -21.71 -15.29
CA ASN A 157 7.06 -21.78 -16.74
C ASN A 157 6.16 -20.66 -17.30
N GLY A 158 6.25 -19.46 -16.72
CA GLY A 158 5.53 -18.27 -17.21
C GLY A 158 4.09 -18.11 -16.72
N THR A 159 3.60 -18.97 -15.83
CA THR A 159 2.25 -18.84 -15.22
C THR A 159 2.24 -19.28 -13.76
N LEU A 160 1.35 -18.73 -12.94
CA LEU A 160 1.10 -19.21 -11.57
C LEU A 160 -0.02 -20.25 -11.51
N ALA A 161 -0.58 -20.68 -12.63
CA ALA A 161 -1.60 -21.73 -12.67
C ALA A 161 -1.11 -23.02 -11.99
N GLY A 162 -1.85 -23.46 -10.97
CA GLY A 162 -1.46 -24.62 -10.16
C GLY A 162 -0.45 -24.30 -9.05
N THR A 163 -0.29 -23.03 -8.67
CA THR A 163 0.47 -22.58 -7.50
C THR A 163 -0.42 -21.88 -6.48
N ILE A 164 0.00 -21.86 -5.21
CA ILE A 164 -0.59 -21.11 -4.10
C ILE A 164 0.45 -20.10 -3.60
N THR A 165 0.01 -18.85 -3.49
CA THR A 165 0.71 -17.78 -2.79
C THR A 165 0.07 -17.56 -1.42
N LEU A 166 0.88 -17.60 -0.36
CA LEU A 166 0.50 -17.21 1.00
C LEU A 166 0.99 -15.78 1.27
N THR A 167 0.11 -14.90 1.72
CA THR A 167 0.48 -13.54 2.13
C THR A 167 -0.40 -12.99 3.25
N ALA A 168 -0.01 -11.84 3.79
CA ALA A 168 -0.79 -11.08 4.76
C ALA A 168 -0.84 -9.58 4.44
N GLY A 169 -1.83 -8.91 5.04
CA GLY A 169 -2.09 -7.48 4.89
C GLY A 169 -2.94 -7.17 3.66
N LEU A 170 -4.19 -6.78 3.90
CA LEU A 170 -5.20 -6.37 2.93
C LEU A 170 -5.60 -4.91 3.15
N GLY A 171 -4.64 -4.04 3.49
CA GLY A 171 -4.83 -2.59 3.53
C GLY A 171 -4.84 -1.93 2.14
N GLY A 172 -4.73 -0.61 2.06
CA GLY A 172 -4.78 0.15 0.79
C GLY A 172 -3.84 -0.37 -0.31
N MET A 173 -2.61 -0.74 0.06
CA MET A 173 -1.64 -1.33 -0.87
C MET A 173 -1.66 -2.87 -0.84
N GLY A 174 -1.74 -3.43 0.37
CA GLY A 174 -1.88 -4.87 0.65
C GLY A 174 -3.00 -5.56 -0.13
N GLY A 175 -4.10 -4.86 -0.32
CA GLY A 175 -5.26 -5.34 -1.05
C GLY A 175 -5.03 -5.57 -2.54
N ALA A 176 -3.90 -5.14 -3.11
CA ALA A 176 -3.56 -5.44 -4.51
C ALA A 176 -3.04 -6.86 -4.72
N GLN A 177 -2.53 -7.50 -3.67
CA GLN A 177 -1.90 -8.82 -3.74
C GLN A 177 -2.81 -9.92 -4.29
N PRO A 178 -4.07 -10.07 -3.85
CA PRO A 178 -4.91 -11.17 -4.33
C PRO A 178 -5.19 -11.04 -5.83
N LEU A 179 -5.56 -9.85 -6.31
CA LEU A 179 -5.77 -9.58 -7.73
C LEU A 179 -4.49 -9.76 -8.56
N ALA A 180 -3.33 -9.30 -8.07
CA ALA A 180 -2.06 -9.47 -8.79
C ALA A 180 -1.68 -10.95 -8.99
N VAL A 181 -1.96 -11.81 -8.00
CA VAL A 181 -1.74 -13.25 -8.12
C VAL A 181 -2.75 -13.89 -9.09
N THR A 182 -4.03 -13.53 -9.03
CA THR A 182 -5.05 -14.11 -9.91
C THR A 182 -4.93 -13.62 -11.36
N MET A 183 -4.43 -12.41 -11.61
CA MET A 183 -4.04 -11.92 -12.95
C MET A 183 -2.88 -12.72 -13.56
N ASN A 184 -2.09 -13.40 -12.71
CA ASN A 184 -1.06 -14.35 -13.11
C ASN A 184 -1.55 -15.82 -13.09
N ASP A 185 -2.86 -16.04 -12.99
CA ASP A 185 -3.56 -17.33 -12.97
C ASP A 185 -3.36 -18.17 -11.70
N GLY A 186 -2.77 -17.59 -10.65
CA GLY A 186 -2.47 -18.27 -9.39
C GLY A 186 -3.62 -18.30 -8.39
N VAL A 187 -3.38 -19.03 -7.30
CA VAL A 187 -4.24 -19.02 -6.11
C VAL A 187 -3.58 -18.17 -5.01
N ALA A 188 -4.35 -17.32 -4.34
CA ALA A 188 -3.86 -16.49 -3.22
C ALA A 188 -4.63 -16.81 -1.93
N LEU A 189 -3.90 -17.13 -0.85
CA LEU A 189 -4.41 -17.13 0.51
C LEU A 189 -3.91 -15.87 1.22
N CYS A 190 -4.82 -14.98 1.56
CA CYS A 190 -4.50 -13.67 2.14
C CYS A 190 -5.05 -13.55 3.56
N ILE A 191 -4.18 -13.29 4.53
CA ILE A 191 -4.56 -13.12 5.94
C ILE A 191 -4.58 -11.63 6.28
N ASP A 192 -5.67 -11.15 6.88
CA ASP A 192 -5.69 -9.84 7.54
C ASP A 192 -6.45 -9.96 8.87
N VAL A 193 -6.02 -9.20 9.87
CA VAL A 193 -6.62 -9.25 11.20
C VAL A 193 -7.93 -8.46 11.29
N ASP A 194 -8.13 -7.52 10.37
CA ASP A 194 -9.28 -6.61 10.34
C ASP A 194 -10.31 -7.09 9.32
N ALA A 195 -11.45 -7.58 9.81
CA ALA A 195 -12.55 -8.06 8.99
C ALA A 195 -13.10 -7.00 8.02
N TRP A 196 -13.07 -5.72 8.40
CA TRP A 196 -13.52 -4.64 7.52
C TRP A 196 -12.61 -4.54 6.29
N ARG A 197 -11.29 -4.69 6.45
CA ARG A 197 -10.34 -4.66 5.34
C ARG A 197 -10.56 -5.82 4.37
N VAL A 198 -10.76 -7.03 4.90
CA VAL A 198 -11.04 -8.22 4.08
C VAL A 198 -12.29 -8.00 3.23
N ASN A 199 -13.40 -7.59 3.87
CA ASN A 199 -14.68 -7.38 3.18
C ASN A 199 -14.61 -6.24 2.15
N ARG A 200 -13.93 -5.12 2.47
CA ARG A 200 -13.72 -4.02 1.51
C ARG A 200 -13.02 -4.48 0.23
N ARG A 201 -12.14 -5.48 0.30
CA ARG A 201 -11.43 -5.99 -0.90
C ARG A 201 -12.34 -6.83 -1.77
N VAL A 202 -13.34 -7.50 -1.19
CA VAL A 202 -14.41 -8.15 -1.97
C VAL A 202 -15.31 -7.11 -2.63
N GLU A 203 -15.76 -6.10 -1.87
CA GLU A 203 -16.60 -5.01 -2.39
C GLU A 203 -15.94 -4.28 -3.57
N THR A 204 -14.63 -4.07 -3.50
CA THR A 204 -13.83 -3.42 -4.55
C THR A 204 -13.30 -4.38 -5.62
N ARG A 205 -13.66 -5.67 -5.55
CA ARG A 205 -13.27 -6.73 -6.49
C ARG A 205 -11.75 -6.97 -6.62
N TYR A 206 -11.03 -6.73 -5.53
CA TYR A 206 -9.61 -7.07 -5.38
C TYR A 206 -9.37 -8.42 -4.71
N LEU A 207 -10.42 -9.02 -4.13
CA LEU A 207 -10.46 -10.33 -3.51
C LEU A 207 -11.74 -11.06 -3.96
N ASP A 208 -11.67 -12.36 -4.25
CA ASP A 208 -12.82 -13.12 -4.75
C ASP A 208 -13.75 -13.56 -3.61
N GLU A 209 -13.19 -14.17 -2.56
CA GLU A 209 -13.97 -14.83 -1.50
C GLU A 209 -13.38 -14.59 -0.11
N VAL A 210 -14.24 -14.66 0.92
CA VAL A 210 -13.84 -14.72 2.33
C VAL A 210 -14.16 -16.11 2.87
N ALA A 211 -13.19 -16.74 3.53
CA ALA A 211 -13.35 -18.03 4.18
C ALA A 211 -13.84 -17.87 5.63
N ASP A 212 -14.59 -18.86 6.12
CA ASP A 212 -15.15 -18.86 7.47
C ASP A 212 -14.12 -19.25 8.54
N SER A 213 -13.08 -19.98 8.13
CA SER A 213 -11.97 -20.40 9.00
C SER A 213 -10.69 -20.62 8.19
N LEU A 214 -9.57 -20.83 8.90
CA LEU A 214 -8.30 -21.17 8.26
C LEU A 214 -8.39 -22.51 7.51
N GLU A 215 -9.08 -23.49 8.08
CA GLU A 215 -9.26 -24.81 7.49
C GLU A 215 -10.10 -24.76 6.21
N ASP A 216 -11.17 -23.95 6.20
CA ASP A 216 -11.97 -23.68 5.00
C ASP A 216 -11.13 -22.98 3.93
N ALA A 217 -10.34 -21.96 4.32
CA ALA A 217 -9.47 -21.23 3.40
C ALA A 217 -8.44 -22.15 2.72
N VAL A 218 -7.80 -23.03 3.50
CA VAL A 218 -6.85 -24.04 3.00
C VAL A 218 -7.53 -24.99 2.03
N ALA A 219 -8.68 -25.56 2.40
CA ALA A 219 -9.41 -26.51 1.55
C ALA A 219 -9.81 -25.90 0.20
N ARG A 220 -10.26 -24.63 0.20
CA ARG A 220 -10.60 -23.91 -1.04
C ARG A 220 -9.36 -23.66 -1.91
N CYS A 221 -8.25 -23.23 -1.30
CA CYS A 221 -7.01 -22.95 -2.03
C CYS A 221 -6.41 -24.21 -2.65
N GLU A 222 -6.34 -25.32 -1.91
CA GLU A 222 -5.82 -26.60 -2.41
C GLU A 222 -6.68 -27.16 -3.54
N LYS A 223 -8.02 -27.06 -3.41
CA LYS A 223 -8.94 -27.43 -4.49
C LYS A 223 -8.69 -26.60 -5.74
N ALA A 224 -8.61 -25.28 -5.62
CA ALA A 224 -8.36 -24.38 -6.74
C ALA A 224 -6.99 -24.63 -7.41
N LYS A 225 -5.96 -24.92 -6.61
CA LYS A 225 -4.62 -25.33 -7.10
C LYS A 225 -4.71 -26.60 -7.94
N ALA A 226 -5.40 -27.63 -7.45
CA ALA A 226 -5.59 -28.90 -8.17
C ALA A 226 -6.36 -28.72 -9.49
N GLU A 227 -7.36 -27.83 -9.49
CA GLU A 227 -8.15 -27.46 -10.68
C GLU A 227 -7.42 -26.51 -11.64
N LYS A 228 -6.23 -25.99 -11.26
CA LYS A 228 -5.53 -24.89 -11.95
C LYS A 228 -6.43 -23.68 -12.22
N ARG A 229 -7.35 -23.42 -11.29
CA ARG A 229 -8.30 -22.32 -11.36
C ARG A 229 -7.78 -21.18 -10.50
N ARG A 230 -7.64 -19.98 -11.08
CA ARG A 230 -7.30 -18.78 -10.32
C ARG A 230 -8.36 -18.52 -9.24
N LEU A 231 -7.92 -18.19 -8.04
CA LEU A 231 -8.79 -17.90 -6.91
C LEU A 231 -8.04 -17.11 -5.84
N SER A 232 -8.67 -16.09 -5.28
CA SER A 232 -8.15 -15.38 -4.12
C SER A 232 -9.10 -15.52 -2.92
N VAL A 233 -8.57 -16.03 -1.81
CA VAL A 233 -9.31 -16.30 -0.58
C VAL A 233 -8.72 -15.48 0.55
N GLY A 234 -9.56 -14.66 1.18
CA GLY A 234 -9.22 -13.91 2.38
C GLY A 234 -9.67 -14.66 3.62
N VAL A 235 -8.90 -14.58 4.69
CA VAL A 235 -9.29 -15.11 6.01
C VAL A 235 -8.95 -14.10 7.10
N VAL A 236 -9.88 -13.92 8.04
CA VAL A 236 -9.69 -13.01 9.17
C VAL A 236 -8.84 -13.69 10.23
N GLY A 237 -7.70 -13.11 10.56
CA GLY A 237 -6.84 -13.59 11.64
C GLY A 237 -5.47 -12.92 11.70
N ASN A 238 -4.72 -13.22 12.75
CA ASN A 238 -3.38 -12.67 12.93
C ASN A 238 -2.35 -13.50 12.15
N ALA A 239 -1.60 -12.86 11.26
CA ALA A 239 -0.54 -13.52 10.48
C ALA A 239 0.54 -14.17 11.37
N ALA A 240 0.86 -13.56 12.52
CA ALA A 240 1.81 -14.11 13.48
C ALA A 240 1.35 -15.42 14.16
N ASP A 241 0.06 -15.75 14.10
CA ASP A 241 -0.47 -17.05 14.54
C ASP A 241 -0.70 -18.00 13.35
N MET A 242 -1.27 -17.48 12.27
CA MET A 242 -1.71 -18.30 11.14
C MET A 242 -0.55 -18.81 10.29
N PHE A 243 0.51 -18.01 10.07
CA PHE A 243 1.67 -18.48 9.30
C PHE A 243 2.38 -19.66 10.01
N PRO A 244 2.71 -19.57 11.32
CA PRO A 244 3.24 -20.72 12.06
C PRO A 244 2.31 -21.94 12.02
N LYS A 245 1.00 -21.74 12.17
CA LYS A 245 0.01 -22.83 12.13
C LYS A 245 -0.02 -23.51 10.76
N LEU A 246 -0.05 -22.74 9.67
CA LEU A 246 -0.02 -23.26 8.29
C LEU A 246 1.27 -24.05 8.03
N LEU A 247 2.41 -23.55 8.49
CA LEU A 247 3.69 -24.26 8.38
C LEU A 247 3.66 -25.60 9.14
N GLN A 248 3.15 -25.62 10.37
CA GLN A 248 3.01 -26.84 11.17
C GLN A 248 2.05 -27.86 10.54
N MET A 249 1.01 -27.38 9.85
CA MET A 249 0.06 -28.21 9.10
C MET A 249 0.66 -28.78 7.81
N GLY A 250 1.85 -28.33 7.39
CA GLY A 250 2.45 -28.72 6.11
C GLY A 250 1.74 -28.13 4.90
N PHE A 251 1.14 -26.93 5.04
CA PHE A 251 0.45 -26.27 3.94
C PHE A 251 1.39 -26.04 2.74
N ALA A 252 0.98 -26.50 1.56
CA ALA A 252 1.83 -26.53 0.36
C ALA A 252 1.84 -25.19 -0.41
N ALA A 253 2.20 -24.10 0.27
CA ALA A 253 2.42 -22.80 -0.35
C ALA A 253 3.67 -22.83 -1.23
N ASP A 254 3.54 -22.41 -2.49
CA ASP A 254 4.65 -22.36 -3.45
C ASP A 254 5.39 -21.01 -3.38
N ILE A 255 4.67 -19.95 -3.00
CA ILE A 255 5.19 -18.60 -2.85
C ILE A 255 4.72 -18.03 -1.51
N VAL A 256 5.60 -17.36 -0.76
CA VAL A 256 5.26 -16.70 0.52
C VAL A 256 5.83 -15.28 0.55
N THR A 257 4.99 -14.33 0.95
CA THR A 257 5.36 -12.93 1.13
C THR A 257 4.52 -12.28 2.22
N ASP A 258 4.73 -10.98 2.48
CA ASP A 258 3.97 -10.20 3.45
C ASP A 258 3.87 -8.73 3.05
N GLN A 259 2.71 -8.13 3.27
CA GLN A 259 2.47 -6.70 3.10
C GLN A 259 1.66 -6.08 4.25
N THR A 260 1.73 -6.67 5.45
CA THR A 260 1.31 -5.98 6.68
C THR A 260 2.05 -4.64 6.85
N SER A 261 1.54 -3.75 7.70
CA SER A 261 2.18 -2.45 7.98
C SER A 261 3.33 -2.57 9.00
N ALA A 262 4.25 -3.51 8.79
CA ALA A 262 5.37 -3.78 9.68
C ALA A 262 6.35 -2.58 9.83
N HIS A 263 6.35 -1.64 8.89
CA HIS A 263 7.23 -0.45 8.93
C HIS A 263 6.92 0.50 10.08
N ASP A 264 5.72 0.40 10.65
CA ASP A 264 5.32 1.07 11.89
C ASP A 264 4.86 0.00 12.88
N PRO A 265 5.70 -0.39 13.87
CA PRO A 265 5.33 -1.39 14.86
C PRO A 265 4.10 -1.06 15.72
N LEU A 266 3.62 0.20 15.72
CA LEU A 266 2.34 0.53 16.35
C LEU A 266 1.12 0.15 15.49
N SER A 267 1.34 -0.14 14.21
CA SER A 267 0.32 -0.53 13.24
C SER A 267 0.24 -2.05 13.02
N TYR A 268 1.16 -2.84 13.60
CA TYR A 268 1.15 -4.31 13.51
C TYR A 268 0.63 -4.91 14.83
N LEU A 269 -0.48 -5.65 14.77
CA LEU A 269 -1.16 -6.17 15.96
C LEU A 269 -0.37 -7.31 16.63
N PRO A 270 0.03 -7.18 17.91
CA PRO A 270 0.59 -8.29 18.67
C PRO A 270 -0.41 -9.44 18.78
N ASN A 271 0.06 -10.68 18.63
CA ASN A 271 -0.78 -11.87 18.69
C ASN A 271 -1.10 -12.35 20.12
N ASP A 272 -0.49 -11.72 21.13
CA ASP A 272 -0.74 -12.01 22.55
C ASP A 272 -1.80 -11.09 23.19
N LEU A 273 -2.46 -10.25 22.40
CA LEU A 273 -3.46 -9.27 22.86
C LEU A 273 -4.78 -9.42 22.11
N SER A 274 -5.89 -9.19 22.81
CA SER A 274 -7.17 -8.89 22.15
C SER A 274 -7.14 -7.50 21.54
N GLU A 275 -8.05 -7.22 20.62
CA GLU A 275 -8.17 -5.89 19.99
C GLU A 275 -8.38 -4.78 21.03
N ASP A 276 -9.28 -4.97 22.00
CA ASP A 276 -9.51 -4.01 23.08
C ASP A 276 -8.25 -3.76 23.93
N ALA A 277 -7.51 -4.81 24.26
CA ALA A 277 -6.28 -4.70 25.02
C ALA A 277 -5.17 -3.99 24.23
N ALA A 278 -5.08 -4.27 22.93
CA ALA A 278 -4.18 -3.59 22.00
C ALA A 278 -4.50 -2.08 21.93
N GLN A 279 -5.77 -1.71 21.74
CA GLN A 279 -6.20 -0.31 21.70
C GLN A 279 -5.96 0.42 23.02
N ALA A 280 -6.15 -0.24 24.17
CA ALA A 280 -5.83 0.32 25.47
C ALA A 280 -4.31 0.51 25.66
N MET A 281 -3.49 -0.45 25.21
CA MET A 281 -2.04 -0.40 25.34
C MET A 281 -1.41 0.69 24.45
N LEU A 282 -1.93 0.91 23.24
CA LEU A 282 -1.49 2.02 22.37
C LEU A 282 -1.56 3.38 23.08
N LYS A 283 -2.55 3.57 23.97
CA LYS A 283 -2.76 4.81 24.73
C LYS A 283 -1.91 4.91 25.99
N THR A 284 -1.67 3.78 26.65
CA THR A 284 -1.11 3.74 28.00
C THR A 284 0.36 3.36 28.04
N ASN A 285 0.82 2.47 27.16
CA ASN A 285 2.20 1.99 27.11
C ASN A 285 2.61 1.60 25.67
N PRO A 286 2.78 2.58 24.76
CA PRO A 286 3.14 2.31 23.37
C PRO A 286 4.52 1.64 23.21
N ALA A 287 5.45 1.85 24.16
CA ALA A 287 6.76 1.18 24.12
C ALA A 287 6.63 -0.34 24.30
N GLU A 288 5.79 -0.78 25.24
CA GLU A 288 5.49 -2.20 25.43
C GLU A 288 4.72 -2.79 24.24
N TYR A 289 3.82 -2.02 23.63
CA TYR A 289 3.14 -2.42 22.40
C TYR A 289 4.14 -2.73 21.28
N ILE A 290 5.11 -1.83 21.05
CA ILE A 290 6.16 -2.02 20.04
C ILE A 290 6.98 -3.29 20.34
N ARG A 291 7.34 -3.52 21.60
CA ARG A 291 8.10 -4.72 22.01
C ARG A 291 7.33 -6.01 21.68
N ARG A 292 6.02 -6.05 21.98
CA ARG A 292 5.16 -7.21 21.69
C ARG A 292 4.91 -7.38 20.20
N SER A 293 4.71 -6.28 19.48
CA SER A 293 4.55 -6.28 18.03
C SER A 293 5.78 -6.83 17.32
N ARG A 294 6.99 -6.46 17.77
CA ARG A 294 8.26 -7.04 17.27
C ARG A 294 8.37 -8.54 17.54
N ALA A 295 7.93 -9.01 18.70
CA ALA A 295 7.89 -10.44 18.99
C ALA A 295 6.92 -11.19 18.06
N ALA A 296 5.75 -10.61 17.78
CA ALA A 296 4.80 -11.17 16.82
C ALA A 296 5.38 -11.17 15.38
N MET A 297 6.02 -10.09 14.96
CA MET A 297 6.73 -10.00 13.67
C MET A 297 7.87 -11.02 13.56
N ALA A 298 8.60 -11.28 14.66
CA ALA A 298 9.63 -12.31 14.72
C ALA A 298 9.05 -13.72 14.49
N ALA A 299 7.92 -14.05 15.13
CA ALA A 299 7.23 -15.32 14.92
C ALA A 299 6.71 -15.48 13.48
N HIS A 300 6.14 -14.41 12.92
CA HIS A 300 5.70 -14.38 11.52
C HIS A 300 6.86 -14.60 10.55
N CYS A 301 7.96 -13.84 10.70
CA CYS A 301 9.15 -13.97 9.87
C CYS A 301 9.80 -15.36 10.01
N GLN A 302 9.82 -15.93 11.20
CA GLN A 302 10.30 -17.29 11.44
C GLN A 302 9.48 -18.33 10.65
N ALA A 303 8.16 -18.18 10.58
CA ALA A 303 7.33 -19.07 9.77
C ALA A 303 7.61 -18.90 8.27
N MET A 304 7.81 -17.67 7.77
CA MET A 304 8.21 -17.43 6.38
C MET A 304 9.53 -18.13 6.04
N VAL A 305 10.54 -18.04 6.91
CA VAL A 305 11.80 -18.77 6.75
C VAL A 305 11.58 -20.28 6.81
N GLY A 306 10.68 -20.77 7.65
CA GLY A 306 10.31 -22.18 7.67
C GLY A 306 9.69 -22.67 6.36
N PHE A 307 8.85 -21.86 5.70
CA PHE A 307 8.34 -22.16 4.35
C PHE A 307 9.46 -22.16 3.30
N MET A 308 10.42 -21.24 3.41
CA MET A 308 11.62 -21.22 2.54
C MET A 308 12.45 -22.50 2.72
N ASP A 309 12.68 -22.93 3.98
CA ASP A 309 13.39 -24.18 4.29
C ASP A 309 12.64 -25.41 3.74
N ALA A 310 11.30 -25.34 3.64
CA ALA A 310 10.45 -26.34 3.01
C ALA A 310 10.39 -26.24 1.47
N GLY A 311 11.05 -25.25 0.85
CA GLY A 311 11.20 -25.11 -0.59
C GLY A 311 10.29 -24.07 -1.26
N ALA A 312 9.49 -23.33 -0.50
CA ALA A 312 8.68 -22.23 -1.06
C ALA A 312 9.56 -21.05 -1.52
N GLU A 313 9.09 -20.31 -2.53
CA GLU A 313 9.72 -19.06 -2.90
C GLU A 313 9.32 -17.93 -1.95
N VAL A 314 10.27 -17.43 -1.17
CA VAL A 314 9.99 -16.44 -0.12
C VAL A 314 10.69 -15.13 -0.41
N PHE A 315 9.98 -14.01 -0.25
CA PHE A 315 10.54 -12.67 -0.41
C PHE A 315 9.85 -11.65 0.48
N ASP A 316 10.54 -10.54 0.76
CA ASP A 316 10.02 -9.39 1.48
C ASP A 316 9.48 -8.35 0.50
N TYR A 317 8.26 -7.89 0.73
CA TYR A 317 7.56 -6.95 -0.15
C TYR A 317 7.64 -5.49 0.33
N GLY A 318 8.78 -5.11 0.92
CA GLY A 318 9.11 -3.70 1.17
C GLY A 318 8.40 -3.05 2.36
N ASN A 319 7.97 -3.84 3.34
CA ASN A 319 7.32 -3.34 4.55
C ASN A 319 8.22 -3.37 5.80
N SER A 320 9.49 -3.73 5.68
CA SER A 320 10.46 -3.82 6.79
C SER A 320 10.20 -4.93 7.83
N LEU A 321 9.36 -5.94 7.53
CA LEU A 321 9.11 -7.06 8.44
C LEU A 321 10.42 -7.71 8.92
N ARG A 322 11.37 -7.97 7.99
CA ARG A 322 12.67 -8.58 8.32
C ARG A 322 13.47 -7.79 9.35
N ARG A 323 13.46 -6.45 9.24
CA ARG A 323 14.19 -5.59 10.18
C ARG A 323 13.53 -5.60 11.56
N GLU A 324 12.21 -5.49 11.62
CA GLU A 324 11.49 -5.51 12.89
C GLU A 324 11.53 -6.90 13.55
N ALA A 325 11.52 -7.98 12.77
CA ALA A 325 11.74 -9.35 13.25
C ALA A 325 13.14 -9.55 13.86
N GLN A 326 14.18 -9.01 13.21
CA GLN A 326 15.54 -9.01 13.78
C GLN A 326 15.61 -8.25 15.11
N LEU A 327 14.97 -7.08 15.19
CA LEU A 327 14.86 -6.31 16.44
C LEU A 327 14.00 -7.03 17.50
N GLY A 328 13.08 -7.89 17.07
CA GLY A 328 12.31 -8.81 17.89
C GLY A 328 13.08 -10.06 18.35
N GLY A 329 14.33 -10.24 17.89
CA GLY A 329 15.21 -11.33 18.33
C GLY A 329 15.28 -12.54 17.39
N TYR A 330 14.86 -12.41 16.12
CA TYR A 330 15.01 -13.48 15.13
C TYR A 330 16.21 -13.27 14.20
N ASP A 331 17.24 -14.10 14.36
CA ASP A 331 18.54 -13.90 13.69
C ASP A 331 18.53 -14.19 12.17
N ARG A 332 17.67 -15.12 11.73
CA ARG A 332 17.54 -15.52 10.31
C ARG A 332 16.61 -14.63 9.50
N ALA A 333 16.23 -13.46 10.02
CA ALA A 333 15.22 -12.61 9.40
C ALA A 333 15.60 -12.11 7.99
N PHE A 334 16.89 -12.12 7.63
CA PHE A 334 17.37 -11.69 6.31
C PHE A 334 17.76 -12.84 5.37
N ASP A 335 17.43 -14.09 5.71
CA ASP A 335 17.76 -15.26 4.87
C ASP A 335 17.00 -15.25 3.53
N TYR A 336 15.88 -14.52 3.43
CA TYR A 336 15.14 -14.30 2.18
C TYR A 336 15.31 -12.87 1.64
N PRO A 337 15.35 -12.69 0.31
CA PRO A 337 15.65 -11.42 -0.32
C PRO A 337 14.48 -10.43 -0.27
N GLY A 338 14.77 -9.16 -0.53
CA GLY A 338 13.72 -8.18 -0.82
C GLY A 338 13.26 -8.28 -2.28
N VAL A 339 12.03 -7.87 -2.55
CA VAL A 339 11.44 -7.88 -3.89
C VAL A 339 12.27 -7.10 -4.93
N LEU A 340 12.82 -5.94 -4.55
CA LEU A 340 13.58 -5.11 -5.47
C LEU A 340 14.82 -5.82 -6.04
N PRO A 341 15.78 -6.29 -5.23
CA PRO A 341 16.92 -7.04 -5.76
C PRO A 341 16.52 -8.36 -6.43
N ALA A 342 15.44 -9.00 -5.97
CA ALA A 342 15.04 -10.29 -6.49
C ALA A 342 14.39 -10.21 -7.88
N TYR A 343 13.41 -9.31 -8.09
CA TYR A 343 12.54 -9.35 -9.28
C TYR A 343 12.41 -8.03 -10.01
N ILE A 344 12.38 -6.89 -9.31
CA ILE A 344 11.99 -5.59 -9.93
C ILE A 344 13.17 -4.79 -10.49
N ARG A 345 14.39 -4.98 -9.96
CA ARG A 345 15.57 -4.19 -10.39
C ARG A 345 15.82 -4.19 -11.90
N PRO A 346 15.68 -5.30 -12.65
CA PRO A 346 15.84 -5.28 -14.11
C PRO A 346 14.90 -4.28 -14.80
N LEU A 347 13.63 -4.21 -14.38
CA LEU A 347 12.66 -3.24 -14.91
C LEU A 347 13.13 -1.80 -14.66
N PHE A 348 13.68 -1.52 -13.48
CA PHE A 348 14.22 -0.20 -13.15
C PHE A 348 15.45 0.17 -13.98
N CYS A 349 16.28 -0.80 -14.36
CA CYS A 349 17.42 -0.55 -15.25
C CYS A 349 17.00 -0.10 -16.66
N GLU A 350 15.76 -0.40 -17.06
CA GLU A 350 15.16 0.07 -18.31
C GLU A 350 14.35 1.36 -18.13
N GLY A 351 14.35 1.96 -16.95
CA GLY A 351 13.56 3.16 -16.63
C GLY A 351 12.07 2.88 -16.45
N LYS A 352 11.64 1.60 -16.42
CA LYS A 352 10.27 1.24 -16.07
C LYS A 352 10.02 1.50 -14.59
N GLY A 353 8.77 1.77 -14.25
CA GLY A 353 8.33 2.06 -12.89
C GLY A 353 6.81 2.20 -12.84
N PRO A 354 6.25 2.54 -11.67
CA PRO A 354 4.80 2.63 -11.49
C PRO A 354 4.23 3.93 -12.08
N PHE A 355 4.39 4.08 -13.40
CA PHE A 355 3.82 5.17 -14.19
C PHE A 355 2.29 5.12 -14.10
N ARG A 356 1.67 6.30 -14.08
CA ARG A 356 0.22 6.42 -13.93
C ARG A 356 -0.26 7.75 -14.47
N TRP A 357 -1.53 7.81 -14.82
CA TRP A 357 -2.24 9.03 -15.17
C TRP A 357 -3.62 9.04 -14.50
N VAL A 358 -4.25 10.21 -14.48
CA VAL A 358 -5.58 10.41 -13.88
C VAL A 358 -6.39 11.31 -14.81
N ALA A 359 -7.60 10.88 -15.15
CA ALA A 359 -8.55 11.69 -15.89
C ALA A 359 -9.23 12.69 -14.95
N LEU A 360 -8.78 13.96 -14.96
CA LEU A 360 -9.36 15.03 -14.12
C LEU A 360 -10.82 15.34 -14.48
N SER A 361 -11.27 14.94 -15.67
CA SER A 361 -12.68 15.01 -16.08
C SER A 361 -13.60 14.20 -15.17
N GLY A 362 -13.09 13.14 -14.53
CA GLY A 362 -13.90 12.14 -13.82
C GLY A 362 -14.63 11.16 -14.74
N ASP A 363 -14.45 11.25 -16.06
CA ASP A 363 -15.10 10.37 -17.03
C ASP A 363 -14.23 9.13 -17.30
N PRO A 364 -14.73 7.90 -17.04
CA PRO A 364 -13.99 6.68 -17.35
C PRO A 364 -13.70 6.49 -18.85
N ALA A 365 -14.44 7.16 -19.75
CA ALA A 365 -14.16 7.11 -21.18
C ALA A 365 -12.79 7.70 -21.54
N ASP A 366 -12.27 8.66 -20.77
CA ASP A 366 -10.93 9.21 -20.97
C ASP A 366 -9.86 8.16 -20.65
N ILE A 367 -10.08 7.31 -19.64
CA ILE A 367 -9.17 6.20 -19.33
C ILE A 367 -9.20 5.17 -20.46
N ALA A 368 -10.39 4.76 -20.91
CA ALA A 368 -10.52 3.82 -22.03
C ALA A 368 -9.87 4.35 -23.33
N ALA A 369 -9.95 5.66 -23.58
CA ALA A 369 -9.28 6.28 -24.71
C ALA A 369 -7.74 6.24 -24.55
N THR A 370 -7.23 6.49 -23.35
CA THR A 370 -5.78 6.36 -23.10
C THR A 370 -5.30 4.91 -23.16
N ASP A 371 -6.10 3.94 -22.71
CA ASP A 371 -5.78 2.51 -22.81
C ASP A 371 -5.64 2.12 -24.28
N ALA A 372 -6.62 2.49 -25.12
CA ALA A 372 -6.55 2.25 -26.55
C ALA A 372 -5.32 2.90 -27.21
N ALA A 373 -4.99 4.14 -26.82
CA ALA A 373 -3.81 4.83 -27.33
C ALA A 373 -2.49 4.14 -26.93
N VAL A 374 -2.40 3.63 -25.69
CA VAL A 374 -1.23 2.86 -25.22
C VAL A 374 -1.08 1.56 -26.01
N LEU A 375 -2.18 0.84 -26.25
CA LEU A 375 -2.15 -0.41 -27.03
C LEU A 375 -1.77 -0.16 -28.52
N GLU A 376 -2.22 0.96 -29.09
CA GLU A 376 -1.86 1.37 -30.46
C GLU A 376 -0.38 1.77 -30.59
N GLU A 377 0.15 2.51 -29.61
CA GLU A 377 1.55 2.98 -29.63
C GLU A 377 2.56 1.84 -29.39
N PHE A 378 2.17 0.81 -28.65
CA PHE A 378 3.02 -0.33 -28.28
C PHE A 378 2.41 -1.66 -28.74
N PRO A 379 2.28 -1.90 -30.06
CA PRO A 379 1.55 -3.07 -30.58
C PRO A 379 2.26 -4.41 -30.35
N ASP A 380 3.58 -4.39 -30.10
CA ASP A 380 4.42 -5.58 -29.97
C ASP A 380 4.77 -5.93 -28.50
N ASP A 381 4.17 -5.25 -27.51
CA ASP A 381 4.38 -5.54 -26.08
C ASP A 381 3.23 -6.39 -25.52
N ASP A 382 3.31 -7.71 -25.73
CA ASP A 382 2.32 -8.69 -25.22
C ASP A 382 2.07 -8.58 -23.71
N GLY A 383 3.10 -8.20 -22.94
CA GLY A 383 2.99 -8.03 -21.48
C GLY A 383 2.14 -6.83 -21.11
N LEU A 384 2.37 -5.70 -21.77
CA LEU A 384 1.55 -4.49 -21.63
C LEU A 384 0.11 -4.73 -22.08
N HIS A 385 -0.11 -5.44 -23.19
CA HIS A 385 -1.44 -5.78 -23.69
C HIS A 385 -2.22 -6.71 -22.76
N LYS A 386 -1.54 -7.58 -22.01
CA LYS A 386 -2.18 -8.43 -20.99
C LYS A 386 -2.49 -7.63 -19.71
N TRP A 387 -1.70 -6.60 -19.42
CA TRP A 387 -1.88 -5.75 -18.24
C TRP A 387 -3.08 -4.80 -18.37
N ILE A 388 -3.22 -4.14 -19.53
CA ILE A 388 -4.39 -3.32 -19.90
C ILE A 388 -5.60 -4.23 -20.14
#